data_AF-A0A0N1GY42-F1
#
_entry.id   AF-A0A0N1GY42-F1
#
_cell.length_a   1.000
_cell.length_b   1.000
_cell.length_c   1.000
_cell.angle_alpha   90.00
_cell.angle_beta   90.00
_cell.angle_gamma   90.00
#
_symmetry.space_group_name_H-M   'P 1'
#
loop_
_entity.id
_entity.type
_entity.pdbx_description
1 polymer ?
#
loop_
_entity_poly.entity_id
_entity_poly.type
_entity_poly.pdbx_seq_one_letter_code
_entity_poly.pdbx_strand_id
1 'polypeptide(L)'
;EAWQAADAARNRVHYRTANLRRDALHKLTTSLAREYGTIVVEDLNVSGMLRNRRLARGVADAGFGEIRRQLACKTWWNGGTLEVADRWFLSSKTCSGCRAVTPKLPLRIRMYVCGHCGLVLDRDENAALNLAALVKRHVAGSGPETENGRGADRKTPSCGAGGIEASTPH
;
A
#
# COMPACT_ATOMS: atom_id res chain seq x y z
N GLU A 1 -13.11 29.30 29.76
CA GLU A 1 -13.07 28.86 31.17
C GLU A 1 -13.71 27.51 31.55
N ALA A 2 -14.32 26.73 30.65
CA ALA A 2 -14.51 25.28 30.89
C ALA A 2 -14.47 24.51 29.57
N TRP A 3 -15.12 25.09 28.56
CA TRP A 3 -15.05 24.66 27.17
C TRP A 3 -13.61 24.61 26.62
N GLN A 4 -12.77 25.61 26.94
CA GLN A 4 -11.35 25.62 26.52
C GLN A 4 -10.54 24.46 27.13
N ALA A 5 -10.79 24.11 28.40
CA ALA A 5 -10.11 23.00 29.06
C ALA A 5 -10.56 21.64 28.49
N ALA A 6 -11.86 21.49 28.20
CA ALA A 6 -12.42 20.33 27.52
C ALA A 6 -11.91 20.19 26.08
N ASP A 7 -11.84 21.30 25.32
CA ASP A 7 -11.31 21.34 23.95
C ASP A 7 -9.81 20.98 23.94
N ALA A 8 -9.03 21.53 24.87
CA ALA A 8 -7.61 21.17 25.03
C ALA A 8 -7.42 19.69 25.38
N ALA A 9 -8.27 19.12 26.25
CA ALA A 9 -8.24 17.69 26.57
C ALA A 9 -8.55 16.82 25.35
N ARG A 10 -9.58 17.18 24.58
CA ARG A 10 -9.93 16.52 23.32
C ARG A 10 -8.78 16.59 22.32
N ASN A 11 -8.19 17.77 22.13
CA ASN A 11 -7.09 17.98 21.19
C ASN A 11 -5.84 17.18 21.59
N ARG A 12 -5.54 17.04 22.89
CA ARG A 12 -4.45 16.16 23.37
C ARG A 12 -4.65 14.70 22.98
N VAL A 13 -5.87 14.18 23.11
CA VAL A 13 -6.19 12.78 22.72
C VAL A 13 -6.07 12.60 21.21
N HIS A 14 -6.59 13.54 20.42
CA HIS A 14 -6.44 13.49 18.95
C HIS A 14 -4.97 13.58 18.52
N TYR A 15 -4.18 14.46 19.15
CA TYR A 15 -2.76 14.59 18.88
C TYR A 15 -2.00 13.29 19.20
N ARG A 16 -2.27 12.69 20.36
CA ARG A 16 -1.68 11.39 20.73
C ARG A 16 -2.04 10.30 19.73
N THR A 17 -3.31 10.22 19.34
CA THR A 17 -3.79 9.22 18.37
C THR A 17 -3.13 9.42 17.00
N ALA A 18 -3.01 10.66 16.53
CA ALA A 18 -2.34 10.98 15.27
C ALA A 18 -0.84 10.61 15.31
N ASN A 19 -0.16 10.88 16.42
CA ASN A 19 1.24 10.51 16.59
C ASN A 19 1.46 9.00 16.63
N LEU A 20 0.60 8.25 17.34
CA LEU A 20 0.67 6.78 17.36
C LEU A 20 0.46 6.19 15.96
N ARG A 21 -0.51 6.70 15.21
CA ARG A 21 -0.75 6.29 13.82
C ARG A 21 0.47 6.58 12.95
N ARG A 22 1.01 7.80 13.03
CA ARG A 22 2.21 8.19 12.29
C ARG A 22 3.40 7.26 12.62
N ASP A 23 3.65 7.02 13.91
CA ASP A 23 4.71 6.12 14.37
C ASP A 23 4.53 4.69 13.84
N ALA A 24 3.32 4.14 13.92
CA ALA A 24 3.02 2.81 13.39
C ALA A 24 3.28 2.72 11.87
N LEU A 25 2.83 3.71 11.09
CA LEU A 25 3.09 3.77 9.65
C LEU A 25 4.60 3.87 9.36
N HIS A 26 5.33 4.70 10.11
CA HIS A 26 6.78 4.81 9.93
C HIS A 26 7.48 3.50 10.24
N LYS A 27 7.15 2.82 11.34
CA LYS A 27 7.74 1.53 11.70
C LYS A 27 7.47 0.47 10.64
N LEU A 28 6.21 0.34 10.22
CA LEU A 28 5.80 -0.59 9.17
C LEU A 28 6.58 -0.36 7.87
N THR A 29 6.53 0.86 7.32
CA THR A 29 7.14 1.14 6.02
C THR A 29 8.67 1.12 6.08
N THR A 30 9.28 1.43 7.23
CA THR A 30 10.73 1.25 7.43
C THR A 30 11.10 -0.22 7.45
N SER A 31 10.32 -1.07 8.14
CA SER A 31 10.57 -2.52 8.16
C SER A 31 10.50 -3.09 6.75
N LEU A 32 9.42 -2.80 6.02
CA LEU A 32 9.22 -3.30 4.66
C LEU A 32 10.36 -2.86 3.72
N ALA A 33 10.71 -1.57 3.73
CA ALA A 33 11.75 -1.04 2.84
C ALA A 33 13.16 -1.52 3.15
N ARG A 34 13.41 -2.04 4.36
CA ARG A 34 14.70 -2.63 4.75
C ARG A 34 14.76 -4.12 4.47
N GLU A 35 13.64 -4.82 4.59
CA GLU A 35 13.57 -6.27 4.48
C GLU A 35 13.44 -6.73 3.02
N TYR A 36 12.72 -5.97 2.19
CA TYR A 36 12.42 -6.34 0.82
C TYR A 36 13.07 -5.40 -0.19
N GLY A 37 13.86 -5.95 -1.11
CA GLY A 37 14.47 -5.19 -2.21
C GLY A 37 13.46 -4.69 -3.26
N THR A 38 12.28 -5.31 -3.34
CA THR A 38 11.18 -4.81 -4.18
C THR A 38 9.85 -4.95 -3.48
N ILE A 39 9.08 -3.87 -3.48
CA ILE A 39 7.74 -3.79 -2.87
C ILE A 39 6.75 -3.42 -3.96
N VAL A 40 5.61 -4.12 -4.00
CA VAL A 40 4.53 -3.86 -4.97
C VAL A 40 3.31 -3.37 -4.23
N VAL A 41 2.73 -2.26 -4.68
CA VAL A 41 1.48 -1.70 -4.13
C VAL A 41 0.47 -1.45 -5.23
N GLU A 42 -0.82 -1.46 -4.89
CA GLU A 42 -1.89 -1.11 -5.83
C GLU A 42 -2.03 0.41 -5.99
N ASP A 43 -2.32 0.90 -7.21
CA ASP A 43 -2.81 2.26 -7.39
C ASP A 43 -4.29 2.39 -6.97
N LEU A 44 -4.52 2.57 -5.68
CA LEU A 44 -5.86 2.81 -5.14
C LEU A 44 -6.33 4.25 -5.41
N ASN A 45 -7.58 4.40 -5.87
CA ASN A 45 -8.27 5.70 -5.89
C ASN A 45 -8.73 6.10 -4.48
N VAL A 46 -7.78 6.43 -3.60
CA VAL A 46 -8.04 6.77 -2.19
C VAL A 46 -9.02 7.94 -2.07
N SER A 47 -8.89 8.97 -2.91
CA SER A 47 -9.80 10.12 -2.94
C SER A 47 -11.24 9.71 -3.26
N GLY A 48 -11.43 8.81 -4.22
CA GLY A 48 -12.74 8.23 -4.53
C GLY A 48 -13.29 7.37 -3.39
N MET A 49 -12.45 6.56 -2.76
CA MET A 49 -12.84 5.72 -1.62
C MET A 49 -13.27 6.55 -0.40
N LEU A 50 -12.62 7.69 -0.15
CA LEU A 50 -12.97 8.63 0.91
C LEU A 50 -14.33 9.31 0.68
N ARG A 51 -14.80 9.42 -0.57
CA ARG A 51 -16.15 9.94 -0.87
C ARG A 51 -17.26 8.97 -0.43
N ASN A 52 -16.96 7.68 -0.28
CA ASN A 52 -17.93 6.69 0.19
C ASN A 52 -18.04 6.74 1.72
N ARG A 53 -19.11 7.38 2.23
CA ARG A 53 -19.33 7.56 3.69
C ARG A 53 -19.28 6.26 4.51
N ARG A 54 -19.59 5.10 3.92
CA ARG A 54 -19.55 3.80 4.63
C ARG A 54 -18.12 3.29 4.82
N LEU A 55 -17.22 3.61 3.90
CA LEU A 55 -15.82 3.13 3.90
C LEU A 55 -14.83 4.22 4.33
N ALA A 56 -15.21 5.49 4.25
CA ALA A 56 -14.34 6.64 4.42
C ALA A 56 -13.54 6.59 5.74
N ARG A 57 -14.18 6.21 6.84
CA ARG A 57 -13.51 6.10 8.15
C ARG A 57 -12.42 5.02 8.13
N GLY A 58 -12.73 3.82 7.66
CA GLY A 58 -11.75 2.73 7.59
C GLY A 58 -10.60 3.03 6.63
N VAL A 59 -10.90 3.69 5.50
CA VAL A 59 -9.90 4.11 4.51
C VAL A 59 -8.99 5.22 5.06
N ALA A 60 -9.56 6.20 5.77
CA ALA A 60 -8.78 7.26 6.42
C ALA A 60 -7.90 6.70 7.55
N ASP A 61 -8.43 5.77 8.34
CA ASP A 61 -7.70 5.12 9.42
C ASP A 61 -6.56 4.22 8.91
N ALA A 62 -6.73 3.59 7.73
CA ALA A 62 -5.70 2.76 7.11
C ALA A 62 -4.52 3.56 6.53
N GLY A 63 -4.71 4.83 6.15
CA GLY A 63 -3.62 5.72 5.75
C GLY A 63 -2.91 5.33 4.44
N PHE A 64 -3.60 4.71 3.48
CA PHE A 64 -3.01 4.19 2.24
C PHE A 64 -2.14 5.20 1.47
N GLY A 65 -2.58 6.47 1.38
CA GLY A 65 -1.81 7.52 0.72
C GLY A 65 -0.48 7.81 1.41
N GLU A 66 -0.47 7.81 2.74
CA GLU A 66 0.74 8.04 3.53
C GLU A 66 1.67 6.82 3.49
N ILE A 67 1.13 5.60 3.49
CA ILE A 67 1.92 4.37 3.30
C ILE A 67 2.66 4.43 1.96
N ARG A 68 1.96 4.73 0.85
CA ARG A 68 2.60 4.83 -0.47
C ARG A 68 3.68 5.91 -0.49
N ARG A 69 3.40 7.08 0.08
CA ARG A 69 4.36 8.19 0.15
C ARG A 69 5.62 7.79 0.92
N GLN A 70 5.46 7.18 2.10
CA GLN A 70 6.60 6.76 2.92
C GLN A 70 7.39 5.63 2.26
N LEU A 71 6.72 4.65 1.65
CA LEU A 71 7.38 3.58 0.91
C LEU A 71 8.21 4.14 -0.23
N ALA A 72 7.68 5.05 -1.04
CA ALA A 72 8.41 5.63 -2.17
C ALA A 72 9.74 6.28 -1.74
N CYS A 73 9.71 7.04 -0.64
CA CYS A 73 10.92 7.65 -0.09
C CYS A 73 11.87 6.61 0.51
N LYS A 74 11.35 5.64 1.26
CA LYS A 74 12.17 4.70 2.03
C LYS A 74 12.76 3.59 1.18
N THR A 75 12.05 3.08 0.18
CA THR A 75 12.63 2.12 -0.78
C THR A 75 13.79 2.78 -1.52
N TRP A 76 13.60 4.02 -2.00
CA TRP A 76 14.67 4.79 -2.62
C TRP A 76 15.89 4.98 -1.70
N TRP A 77 15.68 5.33 -0.43
CA TRP A 77 16.77 5.45 0.54
C TRP A 77 17.53 4.14 0.80
N ASN A 78 16.83 3.00 0.79
CA ASN A 78 17.43 1.69 1.05
C ASN A 78 17.92 0.99 -0.24
N GLY A 79 17.83 1.65 -1.40
CA GLY A 79 18.24 1.07 -2.70
C GLY A 79 17.29 0.02 -3.26
N GLY A 80 16.06 -0.06 -2.74
CA GLY A 80 15.01 -0.93 -3.26
C GLY A 80 14.06 -0.23 -4.22
N THR A 81 13.21 -1.01 -4.87
CA THR A 81 12.24 -0.53 -5.85
C THR A 81 10.82 -0.58 -5.28
N LEU A 82 10.05 0.50 -5.50
CA LEU A 82 8.61 0.50 -5.27
C LEU A 82 7.89 0.44 -6.62
N GLU A 83 7.20 -0.66 -6.87
CA GLU A 83 6.38 -0.86 -8.05
C GLU A 83 4.92 -0.57 -7.73
N VAL A 84 4.27 0.18 -8.61
CA VAL A 84 2.85 0.50 -8.48
C VAL A 84 2.09 -0.25 -9.57
N ALA A 85 1.29 -1.23 -9.16
CA ALA A 85 0.43 -1.96 -10.07
C ALA A 85 -0.65 -1.04 -10.62
N ASP A 86 -0.91 -1.16 -11.93
CA ASP A 86 -1.94 -0.39 -12.62
C ASP A 86 -3.31 -0.51 -11.91
N ARG A 87 -4.06 0.58 -11.89
CA ARG A 87 -5.36 0.68 -11.21
C ARG A 87 -6.38 -0.35 -11.72
N TRP A 88 -6.31 -0.70 -13.01
CA TRP A 88 -7.21 -1.64 -13.64
C TRP A 88 -6.73 -3.09 -13.55
N PHE A 89 -5.59 -3.34 -12.91
CA PHE A 89 -5.11 -4.68 -12.63
C PHE A 89 -6.06 -5.40 -11.67
N LEU A 90 -6.63 -6.51 -12.14
CA LEU A 90 -7.61 -7.29 -11.38
C LEU A 90 -6.95 -8.23 -10.37
N SER A 91 -6.08 -7.71 -9.51
CA SER A 91 -5.30 -8.44 -8.50
C SER A 91 -6.16 -9.40 -7.67
N SER A 92 -7.28 -8.91 -7.13
CA SER A 92 -8.15 -9.66 -6.23
C SER A 92 -9.09 -10.65 -6.93
N LYS A 93 -9.36 -10.46 -8.23
CA LYS A 93 -10.30 -11.29 -9.00
C LYS A 93 -9.61 -12.37 -9.83
N THR A 94 -8.36 -12.13 -10.21
CA THR A 94 -7.52 -13.10 -10.94
C THR A 94 -7.11 -14.22 -10.00
N CYS A 95 -7.20 -15.48 -10.43
CA CYS A 95 -6.70 -16.60 -9.64
C CYS A 95 -5.17 -16.61 -9.68
N SER A 96 -4.50 -16.60 -8.54
CA SER A 96 -3.05 -16.69 -8.46
C SER A 96 -2.48 -18.01 -9.02
N GLY A 97 -3.24 -19.11 -8.93
CA GLY A 97 -2.85 -20.43 -9.44
C GLY A 97 -3.01 -20.61 -10.95
N CYS A 98 -4.21 -20.33 -11.49
CA CYS A 98 -4.55 -20.63 -12.89
C CYS A 98 -4.83 -19.40 -13.77
N ARG A 99 -4.74 -18.19 -13.20
CA ARG A 99 -5.00 -16.90 -13.89
C ARG A 99 -6.42 -16.68 -14.40
N ALA A 100 -7.36 -17.60 -14.15
CA ALA A 100 -8.78 -17.38 -14.44
C ALA A 100 -9.31 -16.17 -13.67
N VAL A 101 -10.08 -15.31 -14.34
CA VAL A 101 -10.67 -14.12 -13.72
C VAL A 101 -12.07 -14.45 -13.21
N THR A 102 -12.32 -14.16 -11.93
CA THR A 102 -13.66 -14.28 -11.34
C THR A 102 -14.44 -12.98 -11.58
N PRO A 103 -15.47 -12.96 -12.44
CA PRO A 103 -16.12 -11.71 -12.87
C PRO A 103 -16.87 -11.01 -11.72
N LYS A 104 -17.53 -11.79 -10.86
CA LYS A 104 -18.32 -11.30 -9.73
C LYS A 104 -17.66 -11.68 -8.40
N LEU A 105 -16.97 -10.72 -7.80
CA LEU A 105 -16.38 -10.88 -6.47
C LEU A 105 -16.71 -9.64 -5.59
N PRO A 106 -17.80 -9.71 -4.81
CA PRO A 106 -18.19 -8.62 -3.89
C PRO A 106 -17.18 -8.43 -2.75
N LEU A 107 -17.03 -7.19 -2.25
CA LEU A 107 -16.09 -6.84 -1.17
C LEU A 107 -16.31 -7.61 0.14
N ARG A 108 -17.52 -8.11 0.41
CA ARG A 108 -17.83 -8.92 1.60
C ARG A 108 -17.23 -10.33 1.56
N ILE A 109 -16.88 -10.83 0.38
CA ILE A 109 -16.27 -12.15 0.22
C ILE A 109 -14.79 -12.01 0.59
N ARG A 110 -14.39 -12.67 1.68
CA ARG A 110 -13.01 -12.67 2.20
C ARG A 110 -12.22 -13.91 1.81
N MET A 111 -12.88 -15.04 1.59
CA MET A 111 -12.27 -16.24 1.03
C MET A 111 -12.43 -16.25 -0.49
N TYR A 112 -11.31 -16.29 -1.21
CA TYR A 112 -11.29 -16.51 -2.65
C TYR A 112 -11.40 -18.01 -2.94
N VAL A 113 -12.36 -18.39 -3.79
CA VAL A 113 -12.53 -19.77 -4.28
C VAL A 113 -12.51 -19.72 -5.80
N CYS A 114 -11.52 -20.39 -6.40
CA CYS A 114 -11.42 -20.44 -7.85
C CYS A 114 -12.36 -21.52 -8.42
N GLY A 115 -13.32 -21.10 -9.24
CA GLY A 115 -14.21 -22.02 -9.96
C GLY A 115 -13.56 -22.83 -11.08
N HIS A 116 -12.30 -22.53 -11.45
CA HIS A 116 -11.59 -23.23 -12.53
C HIS A 116 -10.62 -24.29 -12.02
N CYS A 117 -9.78 -23.97 -11.02
CA CYS A 117 -8.77 -24.90 -10.48
C CYS A 117 -9.01 -25.33 -9.03
N GLY A 118 -10.07 -24.86 -8.37
CA GLY A 118 -10.40 -25.24 -6.99
C GLY A 118 -9.54 -24.60 -5.91
N LEU A 119 -8.64 -23.67 -6.24
CA LEU A 119 -7.82 -22.94 -5.27
C LEU A 119 -8.68 -22.19 -4.24
N VAL A 120 -8.34 -22.32 -2.95
CA VAL A 120 -8.99 -21.62 -1.83
C VAL A 120 -7.96 -20.91 -0.96
N LEU A 121 -8.11 -19.60 -0.74
CA LEU A 121 -7.24 -18.79 0.13
C LEU A 121 -7.92 -17.47 0.54
N ASP A 122 -7.30 -16.69 1.44
CA ASP A 122 -7.79 -15.33 1.70
C ASP A 122 -7.66 -14.47 0.43
N ARG A 123 -8.65 -13.63 0.18
CA ARG A 123 -8.73 -12.80 -1.03
C ARG A 123 -7.56 -11.82 -1.13
N ASP A 124 -7.15 -11.24 -0.01
CA ASP A 124 -6.06 -10.27 0.00
C ASP A 124 -4.71 -11.00 -0.15
N GLU A 125 -4.58 -12.25 0.33
CA GLU A 125 -3.45 -13.13 0.02
C GLU A 125 -3.38 -13.48 -1.49
N ASN A 126 -4.52 -13.81 -2.11
CA ASN A 126 -4.60 -14.02 -3.56
C ASN A 126 -4.18 -12.78 -4.35
N ALA A 127 -4.63 -11.60 -3.90
CA ALA A 127 -4.24 -10.33 -4.50
C ALA A 127 -2.72 -10.09 -4.37
N ALA A 128 -2.15 -10.33 -3.18
CA ALA A 128 -0.71 -10.19 -2.94
C ALA A 128 0.13 -11.11 -3.85
N LEU A 129 -0.28 -12.38 -4.02
CA LEU A 129 0.40 -13.30 -4.94
C LEU A 129 0.34 -12.83 -6.39
N ASN A 130 -0.78 -12.25 -6.82
CA ASN A 130 -0.90 -11.69 -8.16
C ASN A 130 -0.02 -10.44 -8.36
N LEU A 131 0.06 -9.56 -7.36
CA LEU A 131 0.94 -8.39 -7.38
C LEU A 131 2.42 -8.80 -7.42
N ALA A 132 2.83 -9.77 -6.60
CA ALA A 132 4.20 -10.29 -6.62
C ALA A 132 4.55 -10.92 -7.99
N ALA A 133 3.59 -11.60 -8.62
CA ALA A 133 3.78 -12.19 -9.94
C ALA A 133 3.91 -11.15 -11.07
N LEU A 134 3.37 -9.94 -10.91
CA LEU A 134 3.53 -8.84 -11.87
C LEU A 134 5.02 -8.49 -12.03
N VAL A 135 5.73 -8.37 -10.91
CA VAL A 135 7.13 -7.92 -10.89
C VAL A 135 8.13 -9.03 -11.20
N LYS A 136 7.86 -10.29 -10.83
CA LYS A 136 8.70 -11.42 -11.26
C LYS A 136 8.88 -11.49 -12.78
N ARG A 137 7.88 -11.05 -13.55
CA ARG A 137 7.97 -10.96 -15.02
C ARG A 137 8.90 -9.84 -15.50
N HIS A 138 9.06 -8.78 -14.72
CA HIS A 138 9.93 -7.64 -15.06
C HIS A 138 11.38 -7.92 -14.68
N VAL A 139 11.62 -8.59 -13.54
CA VAL A 139 12.96 -8.93 -13.05
C VAL A 139 13.63 -10.05 -13.87
N ALA A 140 12.88 -11.03 -14.39
CA ALA A 140 13.46 -12.09 -15.23
C ALA A 140 14.11 -11.56 -16.54
N GLY A 141 13.90 -10.29 -16.90
CA GLY A 141 14.54 -9.62 -18.05
C GLY A 141 15.73 -8.72 -17.70
N SER A 142 16.14 -8.60 -16.44
CA SER A 142 17.24 -7.71 -16.02
C SER A 142 18.03 -8.36 -14.88
N GLY A 143 19.37 -8.33 -14.96
CA GLY A 143 20.34 -9.12 -14.18
C GLY A 143 20.31 -9.01 -12.62
N PRO A 144 21.36 -9.53 -11.95
CA PRO A 144 21.25 -10.37 -10.75
C PRO A 144 20.68 -9.68 -9.51
N GLU A 145 20.14 -10.53 -8.64
CA GLU A 145 19.52 -10.22 -7.36
C GLU A 145 20.31 -9.19 -6.55
N THR A 146 19.64 -8.12 -6.14
CA THR A 146 20.24 -7.07 -5.31
C THR A 146 20.47 -7.65 -3.91
N GLU A 147 21.73 -7.83 -3.52
CA GLU A 147 22.09 -8.17 -2.13
C GLU A 147 21.45 -7.15 -1.19
N ASN A 148 20.62 -7.64 -0.25
CA ASN A 148 20.04 -6.83 0.81
C ASN A 148 21.17 -6.36 1.76
N GLY A 149 21.81 -5.25 1.41
CA GLY A 149 22.87 -4.62 2.20
C GLY A 149 22.33 -4.14 3.54
N ARG A 150 22.70 -4.84 4.62
CA ARG A 150 22.43 -4.40 5.99
C ARG A 150 23.14 -3.06 6.27
N GLY A 151 22.35 -2.01 6.38
CA GLY A 151 22.55 -0.85 7.26
C GLY A 151 23.90 -0.16 7.23
N ALA A 152 24.01 0.90 6.43
CA ALA A 152 24.82 2.06 6.80
C ALA A 152 23.86 3.17 7.22
N ASP A 153 24.08 3.79 8.38
CA ASP A 153 23.37 4.98 8.83
C ASP A 153 23.66 6.16 7.88
N ARG A 154 22.94 6.20 6.76
CA ARG A 154 22.98 7.33 5.83
C ARG A 154 21.95 8.37 6.29
N LYS A 155 22.41 9.61 6.45
CA LYS A 155 21.52 10.77 6.58
C LYS A 155 20.53 10.73 5.41
N THR A 156 19.24 10.60 5.71
CA THR A 156 18.17 10.49 4.73
C THR A 156 18.02 11.80 3.96
N PRO A 157 18.23 11.81 2.63
CA PRO A 157 17.97 13.00 1.82
C PRO A 157 16.48 13.32 1.81
N SER A 158 16.10 14.61 1.68
CA SER A 158 14.69 14.99 1.54
C SER A 158 14.10 14.40 0.26
N CYS A 159 13.12 13.52 0.42
CA CYS A 159 12.34 12.95 -0.67
C CYS A 159 11.41 14.03 -1.25
N GLY A 160 11.69 14.48 -2.48
CA GLY A 160 10.78 15.34 -3.24
C GLY A 160 9.55 14.55 -3.66
N ALA A 161 8.44 14.71 -2.94
CA ALA A 161 7.14 14.20 -3.36
C ALA A 161 6.59 15.08 -4.49
N GLY A 162 7.11 14.92 -5.70
CA GLY A 162 6.54 15.51 -6.91
C GLY A 162 5.26 14.76 -7.28
N GLY A 163 4.11 15.31 -6.91
CA GLY A 163 2.83 14.88 -7.48
C GLY A 163 2.74 15.41 -8.90
N ILE A 164 2.72 14.52 -9.90
CA ILE A 164 2.24 14.88 -11.23
C ILE A 164 0.71 14.96 -11.16
N GLU A 165 0.18 16.18 -11.02
CA GLU A 165 -1.23 16.44 -11.30
C GLU A 165 -1.48 16.17 -12.78
N ALA A 166 -2.20 15.08 -13.07
CA ALA A 166 -2.68 14.81 -14.41
C ALA A 166 -3.78 15.83 -14.75
N SER A 167 -3.39 16.92 -15.40
CA SER A 167 -4.27 17.87 -16.06
C SER A 167 -5.20 17.13 -17.02
N THR A 168 -6.50 17.30 -16.85
CA THR A 168 -7.52 16.88 -17.82
C THR A 168 -7.59 17.97 -18.90
N PRO A 169 -7.34 17.68 -20.18
CA PRO A 169 -7.65 18.62 -21.25
C PRO A 169 -9.17 18.62 -21.48
N HIS A 170 -9.70 19.83 -21.64
CA HIS A 170 -11.10 20.12 -22.00
C HIS A 170 -11.48 19.57 -23.37
#